data_AF-A0A4P6HL05-F1
#
_entry.id   AF-A0A4P6HL05-F1
#
_cell.length_a   1.000
_cell.length_b   1.000
_cell.length_c   1.000
_cell.angle_alpha   90.00
_cell.angle_beta   90.00
_cell.angle_gamma   90.00
#
_symmetry.space_group_name_H-M   'P 1'
#
loop_
_entity.id
_entity.type
_entity.pdbx_description
1 polymer ?
#
loop_
_entity_poly.entity_id
_entity_poly.type
_entity_poly.pdbx_seq_one_letter_code
_entity_poly.pdbx_strand_id
1 'polypeptide(L)'
;MTRPDRLPGPPRRKFVNKLFKYDGLQQPDVIAAYLEAVRDGFATGEITLSQGEDVLRLIPKGLVAVTVEGKAKGEDRKLKLTFRWKEREQECSAPLLITARDEDDA
;
A
#
# COMPACT_ATOMS: atom_id res chain seq x y z
N MET A 1 -10.64 12.90 52.66
CA MET A 1 -11.15 12.98 51.28
C MET A 1 -9.98 12.77 50.33
N THR A 2 -9.77 11.55 49.86
CA THR A 2 -8.65 11.18 48.99
C THR A 2 -9.14 11.17 47.55
N ARG A 3 -8.53 11.97 46.67
CA ARG A 3 -8.87 11.99 45.24
C ARG A 3 -8.46 10.65 44.62
N PRO A 4 -9.30 10.00 43.79
CA PRO A 4 -8.91 8.77 43.13
C PRO A 4 -7.82 9.07 42.09
N ASP A 5 -6.77 8.25 42.17
CA ASP A 5 -5.60 8.25 41.31
C ASP A 5 -6.02 8.16 39.84
N ARG A 6 -5.62 9.16 39.05
CA ARG A 6 -5.97 9.24 37.63
C ARG A 6 -5.05 8.28 36.89
N LEU A 7 -5.56 7.10 36.53
CA LEU A 7 -4.84 6.13 35.70
C LEU A 7 -4.24 6.83 34.46
N PRO A 8 -2.95 6.61 34.15
CA PRO A 8 -2.37 7.13 32.92
C PRO A 8 -3.10 6.51 31.73
N GLY A 9 -3.60 7.37 30.83
CA GLY A 9 -4.26 6.93 29.60
C GLY A 9 -3.34 6.03 28.76
N PRO A 10 -3.90 5.15 27.91
CA PRO A 10 -3.11 4.19 27.15
C PRO A 10 -2.06 4.91 26.29
N PRO A 11 -0.85 4.35 26.16
CA PRO A 11 0.20 4.95 25.36
C PRO A 11 -0.28 5.12 23.92
N ARG A 12 -0.27 6.35 23.42
CA ARG A 12 -0.51 6.62 22.00
C ARG A 12 0.61 5.95 21.20
N ARG A 13 0.28 4.90 20.44
CA ARG A 13 1.19 4.23 19.51
C ARG A 13 1.81 5.30 18.60
N LYS A 14 3.11 5.54 18.75
CA LYS A 14 3.83 6.45 17.86
C LYS A 14 3.96 5.76 16.51
N PHE A 15 3.30 6.28 15.48
CA PHE A 15 3.54 5.85 14.12
C PHE A 15 4.94 6.31 13.74
N VAL A 16 5.88 5.37 13.61
CA VAL A 16 7.21 5.65 13.07
C VAL A 16 7.03 5.94 11.59
N ASN A 17 7.30 7.17 11.17
CA ASN A 17 7.25 7.56 9.77
C ASN A 17 8.55 7.12 9.10
N LYS A 18 8.57 5.88 8.57
CA LYS A 18 9.74 5.33 7.88
C LYS A 18 9.70 5.79 6.41
N LEU A 19 10.61 6.70 6.05
CA LEU A 19 10.74 7.21 4.68
C LEU A 19 11.94 6.53 4.01
N PHE A 20 11.69 5.77 2.95
CA PHE A 20 12.72 5.28 2.05
C PHE A 20 12.72 6.16 0.80
N LYS A 21 13.86 6.79 0.48
CA LYS A 21 14.01 7.63 -0.72
C LYS A 21 15.30 7.26 -1.43
N TYR A 22 15.16 6.86 -2.69
CA TYR A 22 16.26 6.63 -3.61
C TYR A 22 16.24 7.71 -4.70
N ASP A 23 17.39 8.28 -5.02
CA ASP A 23 17.60 9.24 -6.11
C ASP A 23 18.86 8.84 -6.88
N GLY A 24 18.72 8.57 -8.17
CA GLY A 24 19.81 8.09 -9.01
C GLY A 24 19.39 7.93 -10.48
N LEU A 25 20.37 7.92 -11.38
CA LEU A 25 20.16 7.62 -12.79
C LEU A 25 20.42 6.14 -13.04
N GLN A 26 19.48 5.48 -13.71
CA GLN A 26 19.55 4.05 -14.03
C GLN A 26 19.25 3.82 -15.51
N GLN A 27 19.71 2.69 -16.04
CA GLN A 27 19.39 2.28 -17.40
C GLN A 27 17.95 1.75 -17.50
N PRO A 28 17.32 1.81 -18.69
CA PRO A 28 15.92 1.39 -18.87
C PRO A 28 15.64 -0.07 -18.47
N ASP A 29 16.59 -0.98 -18.71
CA ASP A 29 16.51 -2.39 -18.33
C ASP A 29 16.46 -2.58 -16.81
N VAL A 30 17.26 -1.82 -16.07
CA VAL A 30 17.22 -1.80 -14.59
C VAL A 30 15.88 -1.27 -14.09
N ILE A 31 15.35 -0.21 -14.71
CA ILE A 31 14.01 0.32 -14.37
C ILE A 31 12.93 -0.73 -14.64
N ALA A 32 13.00 -1.46 -15.75
CA ALA A 32 12.07 -2.55 -16.04
C ALA A 32 12.14 -3.64 -14.96
N ALA A 33 13.35 -4.05 -14.54
CA ALA A 33 13.51 -5.01 -13.45
C ALA A 33 12.92 -4.52 -12.12
N TYR A 34 13.00 -3.22 -11.81
CA TYR A 34 12.35 -2.66 -10.62
C TYR A 34 10.82 -2.74 -10.72
N LEU A 35 10.24 -2.46 -11.89
CA LEU A 35 8.80 -2.57 -12.11
C LEU A 35 8.32 -4.02 -11.99
N GLU A 36 9.11 -4.98 -12.49
CA GLU A 36 8.86 -6.41 -12.32
C GLU A 36 8.86 -6.81 -10.85
N ALA A 37 9.86 -6.36 -10.07
CA ALA A 37 9.91 -6.63 -8.63
C ALA A 37 8.73 -6.01 -7.86
N VAL A 38 8.30 -4.80 -8.24
CA VAL A 38 7.10 -4.16 -7.68
C VAL A 38 5.85 -4.95 -8.04
N ARG A 39 5.69 -5.38 -9.30
CA ARG A 39 4.60 -6.24 -9.76
C ARG A 39 4.54 -7.53 -8.94
N ASP A 40 5.67 -8.20 -8.80
CA ASP A 40 5.77 -9.47 -8.07
C ASP A 40 5.46 -9.28 -6.59
N GLY A 41 5.87 -8.14 -6.01
CA GLY A 41 5.51 -7.83 -4.62
C GLY A 41 4.03 -7.51 -4.42
N PHE A 42 3.35 -6.93 -5.41
CA PHE A 42 1.88 -6.83 -5.38
C PHE A 42 1.20 -8.20 -5.54
N ALA A 43 1.75 -9.08 -6.37
CA ALA A 43 1.20 -10.43 -6.59
C ALA A 43 1.38 -11.35 -5.38
N THR A 44 2.54 -11.27 -4.71
CA THR A 44 2.84 -12.08 -3.51
C THR A 44 2.30 -11.45 -2.22
N GLY A 45 2.00 -10.15 -2.24
CA GLY A 45 1.51 -9.40 -1.08
C GLY A 45 2.61 -8.81 -0.19
N GLU A 46 3.88 -8.86 -0.61
CA GLU A 46 5.01 -8.21 0.07
C GLU A 46 5.93 -7.53 -0.94
N ILE A 47 6.12 -6.21 -0.81
CA ILE A 47 7.11 -5.44 -1.55
C ILE A 47 8.27 -5.12 -0.60
N THR A 48 9.49 -5.52 -0.96
CA THR A 48 10.69 -5.19 -0.19
C THR A 48 11.56 -4.21 -0.97
N LEU A 49 11.81 -3.04 -0.39
CA LEU A 49 12.77 -2.06 -0.87
C LEU A 49 14.04 -2.18 -0.04
N SER A 50 15.17 -2.41 -0.68
CA SER A 50 16.47 -2.54 0.00
C SER A 50 17.54 -1.71 -0.69
N GLN A 51 18.29 -0.92 0.08
CA GLN A 51 19.48 -0.21 -0.38
C GLN A 51 20.55 -0.24 0.72
N GLY A 52 21.65 -0.96 0.48
CA GLY A 52 22.70 -1.12 1.48
C GLY A 52 22.16 -1.77 2.76
N GLU A 53 22.21 -1.04 3.88
CA GLU A 53 21.69 -1.48 5.18
C GLU A 53 20.21 -1.12 5.39
N ASP A 54 19.64 -0.25 4.55
CA ASP A 54 18.26 0.18 4.65
C ASP A 54 17.31 -0.82 3.99
N VAL A 55 16.39 -1.38 4.79
CA VAL A 55 15.32 -2.25 4.31
C VAL A 55 13.97 -1.72 4.76
N LEU A 56 13.06 -1.56 3.80
CA LEU A 56 11.65 -1.21 4.00
C LEU A 56 10.78 -2.30 3.38
N ARG A 57 10.00 -2.99 4.22
CA ARG A 57 8.97 -3.93 3.79
C ARG A 57 7.62 -3.23 3.79
N LEU A 58 6.84 -3.50 2.75
CA LEU A 58 5.57 -2.88 2.46
C LEU A 58 4.57 -3.99 2.15
N ILE A 59 3.42 -4.01 2.83
CA ILE A 59 2.44 -5.09 2.66
C ILE A 59 1.19 -4.53 1.98
N PRO A 60 1.11 -4.55 0.63
CA PRO A 60 -0.07 -4.10 -0.09
C PRO A 60 -1.26 -5.04 0.19
N LYS A 61 -2.13 -4.64 1.11
CA LYS A 61 -3.40 -5.33 1.43
C LYS A 61 -4.61 -4.48 1.06
N GLY A 62 -5.67 -5.16 0.64
CA GLY A 62 -6.95 -4.54 0.31
C GLY A 62 -6.91 -3.72 -0.98
N LEU A 63 -7.67 -2.62 -1.02
CA LEU A 63 -7.75 -1.74 -2.17
C LEU A 63 -6.51 -0.84 -2.27
N VAL A 64 -5.83 -0.90 -3.42
CA VAL A 64 -4.70 -0.05 -3.76
C VAL A 64 -5.20 1.07 -4.68
N ALA A 65 -5.14 2.32 -4.22
CA ALA A 65 -5.36 3.48 -5.06
C ALA A 65 -4.11 3.72 -5.93
N VAL A 66 -4.32 3.77 -7.25
CA VAL A 66 -3.26 4.01 -8.24
C VAL A 66 -3.45 5.38 -8.86
N THR A 67 -2.36 6.13 -8.99
CA THR A 67 -2.31 7.39 -9.74
C THR A 67 -1.15 7.33 -10.71
N VAL A 68 -1.43 7.55 -11.99
CA VAL A 68 -0.44 7.59 -13.07
C VAL A 68 -0.47 8.99 -13.66
N GLU A 69 0.66 9.69 -13.62
CA GLU A 69 0.83 11.02 -14.20
C GLU A 69 1.99 11.00 -15.19
N GLY A 70 1.69 11.28 -16.46
CA GLY A 70 2.68 11.47 -17.51
C GLY A 70 2.81 12.94 -17.87
N LYS A 71 4.04 13.45 -17.92
CA LYS A 71 4.38 14.80 -18.36
C LYS A 71 5.43 14.73 -19.45
N ALA A 72 5.21 15.47 -20.53
CA ALA A 72 6.18 15.67 -21.60
C ALA A 72 6.36 17.17 -21.80
N LYS A 73 7.61 17.64 -21.78
CA LYS A 73 7.94 19.05 -22.02
C LYS A 73 9.23 19.14 -22.82
N GLY A 74 9.12 19.42 -24.12
CA GLY A 74 10.27 19.36 -25.02
C GLY A 74 10.82 17.93 -25.09
N GLU A 75 12.09 17.76 -24.77
CA GLU A 75 12.77 16.46 -24.70
C GLU A 75 12.58 15.77 -23.34
N ASP A 76 12.15 16.50 -22.30
CA ASP A 76 11.92 15.93 -20.98
C ASP A 76 10.67 15.06 -20.95
N ARG A 77 10.84 13.82 -20.50
CA ARG A 77 9.76 12.87 -20.22
C ARG A 77 9.77 12.53 -18.74
N LYS A 78 8.62 12.70 -18.09
CA LYS A 78 8.42 12.37 -16.68
C LYS A 78 7.20 11.48 -16.54
N LEU A 79 7.41 10.32 -15.94
CA LEU A 79 6.34 9.41 -15.55
C LEU A 79 6.35 9.30 -14.03
N LYS A 80 5.18 9.48 -13.41
CA LYS A 80 4.98 9.34 -11.97
C LYS A 80 3.91 8.30 -11.72
N LEU A 81 4.30 7.19 -11.12
CA LEU A 81 3.37 6.19 -10.59
C LEU A 81 3.30 6.38 -9.08
N THR A 82 2.10 6.42 -8.54
CA THR A 82 1.87 6.52 -7.10
C THR A 82 0.84 5.47 -6.70
N PHE A 83 1.26 4.59 -5.81
CA PHE A 83 0.41 3.56 -5.22
C PHE A 83 0.17 3.91 -3.75
N ARG A 84 -1.09 3.89 -3.32
CA ARG A 84 -1.46 4.17 -1.93
C ARG A 84 -2.47 3.14 -1.46
N TRP A 85 -2.18 2.49 -0.35
CA TRP A 85 -3.09 1.56 0.31
C TRP A 85 -3.07 1.80 1.81
N LYS A 86 -4.05 1.22 2.51
CA LYS A 86 -4.05 1.16 3.97
C LYS A 86 -3.68 -0.25 4.37
N GLU A 87 -2.60 -0.41 5.14
CA GLU A 87 -2.22 -1.70 5.76
C GLU A 87 -3.17 -2.06 6.93
N ARG A 88 -4.48 -1.98 6.69
CA ARG A 88 -5.48 -2.54 7.57
C ARG A 88 -6.11 -3.70 6.83
N GLU A 89 -6.29 -4.81 7.52
CA GLU A 89 -7.13 -5.91 7.09
C GLU A 89 -8.52 -5.33 6.86
N GLN A 90 -8.85 -5.06 5.60
CA GLN A 90 -10.21 -4.76 5.23
C GLN A 90 -10.88 -6.13 5.24
N GLU A 91 -11.60 -6.43 6.32
CA GLU A 91 -12.56 -7.53 6.31
C GLU A 91 -13.36 -7.40 5.03
N CYS A 92 -13.14 -8.32 4.09
CA CYS A 92 -13.92 -8.39 2.88
C CYS A 92 -15.35 -8.63 3.34
N SER A 93 -16.17 -7.57 3.31
CA SER A 93 -17.60 -7.69 3.51
C SER A 93 -18.08 -8.76 2.53
N ALA A 94 -18.61 -9.85 3.09
CA ALA A 94 -18.98 -11.04 2.35
C ALA A 94 -19.77 -10.66 1.08
N PRO A 95 -19.55 -11.36 -0.05
CA PRO A 95 -20.23 -11.02 -1.29
C PRO A 95 -21.75 -11.07 -1.09
N LEU A 96 -22.45 -10.07 -1.62
CA LEU A 96 -23.91 -10.03 -1.64
C LEU A 96 -24.43 -11.26 -2.40
N LEU A 97 -25.04 -12.19 -1.65
CA LEU A 97 -25.78 -13.31 -2.22
C LEU A 97 -27.20 -12.82 -2.53
N ILE A 98 -27.52 -12.63 -3.81
CA ILE A 98 -28.88 -12.35 -4.27
C ILE A 98 -29.48 -13.69 -4.71
N THR A 99 -30.39 -14.25 -3.91
CA THR A 99 -31.27 -15.34 -4.35
C THR A 99 -32.61 -14.75 -4.80
N ALA A 100 -33.00 -15.05 -6.04
CA ALA A 100 -34.38 -14.84 -6.47
C ALA A 100 -35.26 -15.88 -5.75
N ARG A 101 -36.39 -15.42 -5.21
CA ARG A 101 -37.39 -16.21 -4.48
C ARG A 101 -37.68 -17.52 -5.23
N ASP A 102 -37.45 -18.67 -4.59
CA ASP A 102 -37.91 -19.96 -5.07
C ASP A 102 -39.42 -19.88 -5.38
N GLU A 103 -39.77 -20.21 -6.63
CA GLU A 103 -41.14 -20.46 -7.06
C GLU A 103 -41.63 -21.76 -6.38
N ASP A 104 -42.08 -21.62 -5.13
CA ASP A 104 -42.96 -22.60 -4.48
C ASP A 104 -44.40 -22.08 -4.66
N ASP A 105 -44.94 -22.25 -5.87
CA ASP A 105 -46.39 -22.24 -6.16
C ASP A 105 -46.65 -22.89 -7.53
N ALA A 106 -46.82 -24.22 -7.55
CA ALA A 106 -47.57 -24.95 -8.59
C ALA A 106 -48.01 -26.33 -8.08
#